data_AF-V2XEE0-F1
#
_entry.id   AF-V2XEE0-F1
#
_cell.length_a   1.000
_cell.length_b   1.000
_cell.length_c   1.000
_cell.angle_alpha   90.00
_cell.angle_beta   90.00
_cell.angle_gamma   90.00
#
_symmetry.space_group_name_H-M   'P 1'
#
loop_
_entity.id
_entity.type
_entity.pdbx_description
1 polymer ?
#
loop_
_entity_poly.entity_id
_entity_poly.type
_entity_poly.pdbx_seq_one_letter_code
_entity_poly.pdbx_strand_id
1 'polypeptide(L)'
;MFTISSRYDSSESPTSERLHHCIGYFNAYGYAAHNTTADIFIHLGEYIYEYVGNGTGVGRVTTVREMATIADYRRRLNQYRTDESLVCAHQHAPWVTDDREVADNSWKAGTANSNDTAAGCSFSPSGACFTDGKLAAVRAYHEWMPIRVVAADDLFRIW
;
A
#
# COMPACT_ATOMS: atom_id res chain seq x y z
N MET A 1 -18.31 7.10 -9.62
CA MET A 1 -17.11 6.23 -9.62
C MET A 1 -15.87 7.11 -9.66
N PHE A 2 -15.00 7.03 -8.65
CA PHE A 2 -13.74 7.77 -8.58
C PHE A 2 -12.56 6.78 -8.59
N THR A 3 -11.57 7.00 -9.45
CA THR A 3 -10.41 6.11 -9.61
C THR A 3 -9.15 6.87 -9.22
N ILE A 4 -8.35 6.27 -8.34
CA ILE A 4 -7.04 6.79 -7.94
C ILE A 4 -6.00 5.77 -8.38
N SER A 5 -5.02 6.24 -9.14
CA SER A 5 -3.84 5.49 -9.53
C SER A 5 -2.62 6.32 -9.19
N SER A 6 -1.77 5.85 -8.27
CA SER A 6 -0.38 6.25 -8.28
C SER A 6 0.38 5.30 -9.21
N ARG A 7 1.29 5.84 -10.01
CA ARG A 7 2.38 5.05 -10.58
C ARG A 7 3.66 5.75 -10.21
N TYR A 8 4.59 5.01 -9.62
CA TYR A 8 5.97 5.41 -9.57
C TYR A 8 6.67 4.96 -10.86
N ASP A 9 7.02 5.91 -11.74
CA ASP A 9 7.99 5.71 -12.82
C ASP A 9 9.29 6.40 -12.42
N SER A 10 10.36 5.63 -12.25
CA SER A 10 11.69 6.15 -11.94
C SER A 10 12.29 7.08 -13.02
N SER A 11 11.64 7.20 -14.18
CA SER A 11 12.12 7.95 -15.34
C SER A 11 11.39 9.27 -15.63
N GLU A 12 10.31 9.61 -14.91
CA GLU A 12 9.51 10.82 -15.20
C GLU A 12 9.51 11.91 -14.11
N SER A 13 9.35 13.15 -14.59
CA SER A 13 9.34 14.43 -13.87
C SER A 13 8.32 14.50 -12.71
N PRO A 14 8.54 15.35 -11.68
CA PRO A 14 7.91 15.26 -10.37
C PRO A 14 6.42 15.70 -10.28
N THR A 15 5.64 15.64 -11.36
CA THR A 15 4.30 16.27 -11.42
C THR A 15 3.12 15.30 -11.56
N SER A 16 3.31 13.98 -11.45
CA SER A 16 2.18 13.06 -11.29
C SER A 16 1.71 13.02 -9.83
N GLU A 17 0.42 12.78 -9.63
CA GLU A 17 -0.28 12.76 -8.33
C GLU A 17 0.32 11.68 -7.41
N ARG A 18 1.24 12.11 -6.53
CA ARG A 18 1.99 11.23 -5.64
C ARG A 18 1.31 11.16 -4.26
N LEU A 19 0.69 10.02 -3.96
CA LEU A 19 0.06 9.74 -2.66
C LEU A 19 0.99 8.92 -1.74
N HIS A 20 2.29 9.20 -1.81
CA HIS A 20 3.23 8.69 -0.82
C HIS A 20 3.13 9.59 0.42
N HIS A 21 2.87 8.99 1.59
CA HIS A 21 2.63 9.71 2.85
C HIS A 21 3.65 10.81 3.19
N CYS A 22 4.94 10.63 2.87
CA CYS A 22 5.96 11.66 3.13
C CYS A 22 6.09 12.72 2.02
N ILE A 23 5.53 12.50 0.83
CA ILE A 23 5.72 13.37 -0.35
C ILE A 23 4.56 14.36 -0.53
N GLY A 24 3.39 14.11 0.07
CA GLY A 24 2.23 15.00 -0.07
C GLY A 24 1.11 14.72 0.92
N TYR A 25 0.17 15.66 1.01
CA TYR A 25 -1.12 15.44 1.67
C TYR A 25 -2.08 14.69 0.76
N PHE A 26 -3.00 13.95 1.37
CA PHE A 26 -3.98 13.11 0.71
C PHE A 26 -5.24 13.89 0.28
N ASN A 27 -5.05 15.16 -0.12
CA ASN A 27 -6.12 16.09 -0.47
C ASN A 27 -7.03 15.56 -1.59
N ALA A 28 -6.50 14.74 -2.50
CA ALA A 28 -7.28 14.09 -3.55
C ALA A 28 -8.40 13.20 -2.97
N TYR A 29 -8.12 12.48 -1.88
CA TYR A 29 -9.13 11.68 -1.18
C TYR A 29 -10.19 12.56 -0.51
N GLY A 30 -9.75 13.64 0.16
CA GLY A 30 -10.66 14.57 0.83
C GLY A 30 -11.58 15.27 -0.17
N TYR A 31 -11.04 15.72 -1.30
CA TYR A 31 -11.82 16.31 -2.38
C TYR A 31 -12.80 15.30 -2.98
N ALA A 32 -12.36 14.07 -3.24
CA ALA A 32 -13.25 13.02 -3.75
C ALA A 32 -14.39 12.72 -2.77
N ALA A 33 -14.13 12.67 -1.47
CA ALA A 33 -15.13 12.40 -0.45
C ALA A 33 -16.12 13.56 -0.23
N HIS A 34 -15.68 14.80 -0.35
CA HIS A 34 -16.51 15.97 -0.04
C HIS A 34 -17.15 16.65 -1.26
N ASN A 35 -16.49 16.60 -2.41
CA ASN A 35 -16.82 17.42 -3.57
C ASN A 35 -17.26 16.60 -4.78
N THR A 36 -17.41 15.29 -4.63
CA THR A 36 -17.93 14.41 -5.69
C THR A 36 -19.08 13.56 -5.17
N THR A 37 -19.86 12.99 -6.08
CA THR A 37 -20.93 12.02 -5.76
C THR A 37 -20.42 10.60 -5.98
N ALA A 38 -19.23 10.28 -5.47
CA ALA A 38 -18.59 8.99 -5.74
C ALA A 38 -19.30 7.85 -4.99
N ASP A 39 -19.93 6.95 -5.75
CA ASP A 39 -20.58 5.75 -5.17
C ASP A 39 -19.57 4.68 -4.72
N ILE A 40 -18.39 4.66 -5.33
CA ILE A 40 -17.32 3.67 -5.10
C ILE A 40 -15.96 4.33 -5.33
N PHE A 41 -14.99 3.99 -4.48
CA PHE A 41 -13.57 4.26 -4.66
C PHE A 41 -12.85 3.06 -5.25
N ILE A 42 -12.06 3.28 -6.31
CA ILE A 42 -11.18 2.26 -6.87
C ILE A 42 -9.72 2.69 -6.71
N HIS A 43 -8.95 1.86 -6.02
CA HIS A 43 -7.52 2.07 -5.79
C HIS A 43 -6.70 1.01 -6.55
N LEU A 44 -5.89 1.43 -7.52
CA LEU A 44 -5.25 0.52 -8.49
C LEU A 44 -3.86 0.00 -8.07
N GLY A 45 -3.56 0.03 -6.78
CA GLY A 45 -2.29 -0.43 -6.17
C GLY A 45 -1.43 0.71 -5.64
N GLU A 46 -0.27 0.39 -5.07
CA GLU A 46 0.64 1.34 -4.40
C GLU A 46 -0.04 2.17 -3.27
N TYR A 47 -0.97 1.55 -2.54
CA TYR A 47 -1.66 2.10 -1.38
C TYR A 47 -0.71 2.43 -0.24
N ILE A 48 0.31 1.59 -0.02
CA ILE A 48 1.47 1.88 0.81
C ILE A 48 2.76 1.68 0.02
N TYR A 49 3.76 2.50 0.34
CA TYR A 49 5.14 2.28 -0.12
C TYR A 49 5.97 1.66 1.00
N GLU A 50 6.98 0.87 0.66
CA GLU A 50 7.91 0.17 1.55
C GLU A 50 9.09 1.04 2.00
N TYR A 51 9.48 2.01 1.17
CA TYR A 51 10.68 2.79 1.36
C TYR A 51 10.64 3.70 2.58
N VAL A 52 11.84 4.01 3.08
CA VAL A 52 12.06 5.11 4.01
C VAL A 52 12.12 6.41 3.20
N GLY A 53 11.45 7.44 3.69
CA GLY A 53 11.38 8.75 3.07
C GLY A 53 11.34 9.81 4.14
N ASN A 54 12.29 10.75 4.06
CA ASN A 54 12.20 12.00 4.79
C ASN A 54 11.44 12.97 3.89
N GLY A 55 10.23 13.36 4.29
CA GLY A 55 9.33 14.14 3.45
C GLY A 55 9.92 15.47 3.07
N THR A 56 10.53 15.54 1.88
CA THR A 56 11.11 16.76 1.35
C THR A 56 9.98 17.73 0.99
N GLY A 57 9.56 18.53 1.97
CA GLY A 57 8.64 19.67 1.79
C GLY A 57 7.42 19.71 2.70
N VAL A 58 7.00 18.60 3.32
CA VAL A 58 5.71 18.51 4.03
C VAL A 58 5.82 18.11 5.51
N GLY A 59 7.03 17.82 6.00
CA GLY A 59 7.28 17.50 7.41
C GLY A 59 6.75 16.13 7.88
N ARG A 60 6.24 15.30 6.97
CA ARG A 60 5.83 13.91 7.23
C ARG A 60 6.99 12.95 6.98
N VAL A 61 7.22 12.02 7.89
CA VAL A 61 8.35 11.08 7.83
C VAL A 61 7.80 9.66 7.83
N THR A 62 8.20 8.80 6.89
CA THR A 62 7.86 7.37 6.95
C THR A 62 8.73 6.62 7.96
N THR A 63 8.33 5.40 8.35
CA THR A 63 9.05 4.62 9.35
C THR A 63 10.55 4.51 9.07
N VAL A 64 11.36 4.43 10.13
CA VAL A 64 12.84 4.52 10.12
C VAL A 64 13.58 3.44 9.33
N ARG A 65 12.89 2.40 8.86
CA ARG A 65 13.46 1.32 8.04
C ARG A 65 12.46 0.80 7.00
N GLU A 66 12.99 0.12 6.00
CA GLU A 66 12.23 -0.61 4.99
C GLU A 66 11.37 -1.70 5.62
N MET A 67 10.17 -1.89 5.08
CA MET A 67 9.23 -2.90 5.57
C MET A 67 9.69 -4.30 5.18
N ALA A 68 9.62 -5.24 6.13
CA ALA A 68 9.94 -6.63 5.86
C ALA A 68 9.20 -7.62 6.77
N THR A 69 8.79 -7.18 7.96
CA THR A 69 8.03 -8.01 8.91
C THR A 69 6.58 -7.55 8.97
N ILE A 70 5.68 -8.41 9.47
CA ILE A 70 4.26 -8.03 9.61
C ILE A 70 4.05 -6.84 10.53
N ALA A 71 4.90 -6.66 11.54
CA ALA A 71 4.85 -5.49 12.40
C ALA A 71 5.14 -4.19 11.62
N ASP A 72 6.04 -4.25 10.65
CA ASP A 72 6.38 -3.11 9.79
C ASP A 72 5.21 -2.76 8.87
N TYR A 73 4.63 -3.75 8.19
CA TYR A 73 3.47 -3.54 7.31
C TYR A 73 2.27 -2.96 8.07
N ARG A 74 1.94 -3.52 9.25
CA ARG A 74 0.86 -2.98 10.10
C ARG A 74 1.15 -1.55 10.55
N ARG A 75 2.39 -1.24 10.93
CA ARG A 75 2.79 0.11 11.34
C ARG A 75 2.67 1.10 10.17
N ARG A 76 3.03 0.70 8.96
CA ARG A 76 2.92 1.53 7.76
C ARG A 76 1.45 1.78 7.39
N LEU A 77 0.63 0.74 7.39
CA LEU A 77 -0.81 0.88 7.15
C LEU A 77 -1.46 1.80 8.18
N ASN A 78 -1.12 1.63 9.46
CA ASN A 78 -1.55 2.53 10.53
C ASN A 78 -1.14 3.97 10.25
N GLN A 79 0.13 4.20 9.87
CA GLN A 79 0.63 5.52 9.52
C GLN A 79 -0.15 6.16 8.37
N TYR A 80 -0.53 5.42 7.33
CA TYR A 80 -1.35 5.96 6.25
C TYR A 80 -2.77 6.27 6.74
N ARG A 81 -3.32 5.41 7.61
CA ARG A 81 -4.65 5.56 8.22
C ARG A 81 -4.79 6.71 9.21
N THR A 82 -3.73 7.43 9.54
CA THR A 82 -3.83 8.65 10.38
C THR A 82 -4.18 9.89 9.56
N ASP A 83 -4.11 9.83 8.23
CA ASP A 83 -4.49 10.96 7.40
C ASP A 83 -6.02 11.13 7.35
N GLU A 84 -6.49 12.30 7.78
CA GLU A 84 -7.92 12.61 7.89
C GLU A 84 -8.67 12.52 6.56
N SER A 85 -8.02 12.91 5.45
CA SER A 85 -8.64 12.85 4.11
C SER A 85 -8.84 11.41 3.67
N LEU A 86 -7.88 10.53 3.97
CA LEU A 86 -8.02 9.09 3.68
C LEU A 86 -9.06 8.42 4.57
N VAL A 87 -9.10 8.77 5.86
CA VAL A 87 -10.12 8.27 6.78
C VAL A 87 -11.51 8.68 6.29
N CYS A 88 -11.69 9.94 5.91
CA CYS A 88 -12.96 10.45 5.40
C CYS A 88 -13.40 9.68 4.14
N ALA A 89 -12.50 9.47 3.18
CA ALA A 89 -12.82 8.74 1.96
C ALA A 89 -13.19 7.27 2.21
N HIS A 90 -12.56 6.60 3.19
CA HIS A 90 -12.97 5.25 3.61
C HIS A 90 -14.31 5.18 4.34
N GLN A 91 -14.73 6.27 4.98
CA GLN A 91 -16.04 6.36 5.62
C GLN A 91 -17.16 6.71 4.61
N HIS A 92 -16.82 7.37 3.50
CA HIS A 92 -17.81 7.90 2.56
C HIS A 92 -18.45 6.84 1.66
N ALA A 93 -17.66 5.94 1.08
CA ALA A 93 -18.14 4.94 0.13
C ALA A 93 -17.31 3.65 0.18
N PRO A 94 -17.82 2.52 -0.37
CA PRO A 94 -17.07 1.27 -0.48
C PRO A 94 -15.79 1.40 -1.35
N TRP A 95 -14.80 0.56 -1.04
CA TRP A 95 -13.51 0.54 -1.72
C TRP A 95 -13.27 -0.80 -2.43
N VAL A 96 -12.80 -0.71 -3.68
CA VAL A 96 -12.26 -1.83 -4.45
C VAL A 96 -10.79 -1.55 -4.67
N THR A 97 -9.92 -2.47 -4.24
CA THR A 97 -8.48 -2.24 -4.26
C THR A 97 -7.73 -3.39 -4.92
N ASP A 98 -6.63 -3.05 -5.59
CA ASP A 98 -5.72 -4.00 -6.23
C ASP A 98 -4.65 -4.49 -5.23
N ASP A 99 -3.98 -5.61 -5.51
CA ASP A 99 -3.14 -6.36 -4.56
C ASP A 99 -1.64 -6.06 -4.64
N ARG A 100 -1.23 -5.00 -5.37
CA ARG A 100 0.18 -4.66 -5.65
C ARG A 100 0.91 -4.00 -4.47
N GLU A 101 0.98 -4.67 -3.32
CA GLU A 101 1.45 -4.07 -2.04
C GLU A 101 2.63 -4.82 -1.37
N VAL A 102 3.49 -5.48 -2.16
CA VAL A 102 4.56 -6.32 -1.58
C VAL A 102 5.89 -5.58 -1.49
N ALA A 103 6.40 -5.17 -2.65
CA ALA A 103 7.65 -4.43 -2.84
C ALA A 103 7.76 -4.03 -4.32
N ASP A 104 8.56 -3.01 -4.58
CA ASP A 104 8.86 -2.51 -5.92
C ASP A 104 9.35 -3.62 -6.85
N ASN A 105 8.82 -3.60 -8.07
CA ASN A 105 9.15 -4.54 -9.13
C ASN A 105 9.10 -6.03 -8.70
N SER A 106 8.18 -6.36 -7.78
CA SER A 106 8.00 -7.74 -7.34
C SER A 106 7.35 -8.62 -8.41
N TRP A 107 7.90 -9.82 -8.61
CA TRP A 107 7.36 -10.84 -9.53
C TRP A 107 7.56 -12.25 -9.00
N LYS A 108 6.47 -13.01 -8.86
CA LYS A 108 6.37 -14.42 -8.41
C LYS A 108 7.13 -14.75 -7.11
N ALA A 109 8.46 -14.80 -7.17
CA ALA A 109 9.39 -15.26 -6.13
C ALA A 109 10.57 -14.28 -5.87
N GLY A 110 10.49 -13.03 -6.33
CA GLY A 110 11.50 -12.02 -5.98
C GLY A 110 11.08 -10.58 -6.32
N THR A 111 11.97 -9.64 -6.04
CA THR A 111 11.94 -8.22 -6.43
C THR A 111 13.16 -7.90 -7.29
N ALA A 112 13.34 -6.63 -7.64
CA ALA A 112 14.58 -6.15 -8.26
C ALA A 112 15.84 -6.52 -7.45
N ASN A 113 15.74 -6.57 -6.11
CA ASN A 113 16.90 -6.68 -5.22
C ASN A 113 16.84 -7.86 -4.22
N SER A 114 15.72 -8.57 -4.10
CA SER A 114 15.52 -9.63 -3.10
C SER A 114 14.87 -10.88 -3.70
N ASN A 115 15.21 -12.04 -3.14
CA ASN A 115 14.64 -13.36 -3.44
C ASN A 115 14.93 -14.31 -2.26
N ASP A 116 14.54 -15.58 -2.36
CA ASP A 116 14.72 -16.57 -1.29
C ASP A 116 16.12 -17.24 -1.28
N THR A 117 17.12 -16.67 -1.95
CA THR A 117 18.52 -17.10 -1.80
C THR A 117 19.17 -16.41 -0.60
N ALA A 118 20.22 -17.00 -0.01
CA ALA A 118 20.93 -16.38 1.11
C ALA A 118 21.40 -14.94 0.82
N ALA A 119 21.84 -14.66 -0.42
CA ALA A 119 22.20 -13.32 -0.86
C ALA A 119 20.98 -12.39 -0.93
N GLY A 120 19.86 -12.87 -1.47
CA GLY A 120 18.60 -12.10 -1.57
C GLY A 120 17.95 -11.79 -0.23
N CYS A 121 18.01 -12.70 0.74
CA CYS A 121 17.50 -12.46 2.10
C CYS A 121 18.38 -11.47 2.87
N SER A 122 19.67 -11.39 2.54
CA SER A 122 20.60 -10.42 3.14
C SER A 122 20.33 -8.97 2.71
N PHE A 123 19.54 -8.76 1.65
CA PHE A 123 19.12 -7.43 1.21
C PHE A 123 18.11 -6.79 2.18
N SER A 124 17.31 -7.62 2.86
CA SER A 124 16.35 -7.12 3.84
C SER A 124 17.05 -6.69 5.14
N PRO A 125 16.80 -5.48 5.67
CA PRO A 125 17.33 -5.05 6.96
C PRO A 125 16.92 -5.95 8.13
N SER A 126 15.83 -6.72 7.99
CA SER A 126 15.40 -7.69 9.01
C SER A 126 15.89 -9.11 8.74
N GLY A 127 16.67 -9.33 7.68
CA GLY A 127 17.09 -10.67 7.23
C GLY A 127 15.94 -11.54 6.71
N ALA A 128 14.75 -10.98 6.49
CA ALA A 128 13.61 -11.72 5.98
C ALA A 128 13.80 -11.98 4.47
N CYS A 129 13.48 -13.20 4.05
CA CYS A 129 13.46 -13.54 2.63
C CYS A 129 12.22 -12.96 1.94
N PHE A 130 12.24 -12.91 0.61
CA PHE A 130 11.14 -12.33 -0.17
C PHE A 130 9.79 -12.98 0.14
N THR A 131 9.74 -14.31 0.21
CA THR A 131 8.49 -15.02 0.46
C THR A 131 7.92 -14.72 1.85
N ASP A 132 8.77 -14.54 2.86
CA ASP A 132 8.34 -14.15 4.21
C ASP A 132 7.76 -12.74 4.23
N GLY A 133 8.44 -11.80 3.55
CA GLY A 133 7.97 -10.42 3.38
C GLY A 133 6.63 -10.38 2.63
N LYS A 134 6.49 -11.15 1.56
CA LYS A 134 5.25 -11.28 0.79
C LYS A 134 4.10 -11.82 1.64
N LEU A 135 4.33 -12.85 2.45
CA LEU A 135 3.33 -13.38 3.37
C LEU A 135 2.90 -12.32 4.40
N ALA A 136 3.87 -11.59 4.95
CA ALA A 136 3.61 -10.51 5.89
C ALA A 136 2.79 -9.36 5.27
N ALA A 137 3.12 -8.96 4.04
CA ALA A 137 2.43 -7.93 3.27
C ALA A 137 0.98 -8.31 3.00
N VAL A 138 0.76 -9.49 2.39
CA VAL A 138 -0.57 -9.99 2.04
C VAL A 138 -1.44 -10.13 3.28
N ARG A 139 -0.88 -10.66 4.37
CA ARG A 139 -1.62 -10.78 5.63
C ARG A 139 -2.01 -9.42 6.19
N ALA A 140 -1.09 -8.47 6.27
CA ALA A 140 -1.40 -7.13 6.76
C ALA A 140 -2.43 -6.42 5.86
N TYR A 141 -2.35 -6.61 4.54
CA TYR A 141 -3.31 -6.03 3.60
C TYR A 141 -4.73 -6.54 3.84
N HIS A 142 -4.92 -7.86 4.01
CA HIS A 142 -6.21 -8.44 4.36
C HIS A 142 -6.73 -8.02 5.74
N GLU A 143 -5.85 -7.68 6.69
CA GLU A 143 -6.25 -7.19 8.01
C GLU A 143 -6.77 -5.75 7.98
N TRP A 144 -6.33 -4.93 7.02
CA TRP A 144 -6.61 -3.49 6.99
C TRP A 144 -7.57 -3.04 5.89
N MET A 145 -7.73 -3.85 4.85
CA MET A 145 -8.58 -3.55 3.70
C MET A 145 -9.90 -4.33 3.74
N PRO A 146 -11.00 -3.75 3.20
CA PRO A 146 -12.32 -4.40 3.21
C PRO A 146 -12.43 -5.50 2.15
N ILE A 147 -11.51 -6.48 2.17
CA ILE A 147 -11.44 -7.59 1.21
C ILE A 147 -11.95 -8.85 1.86
N ARG A 148 -12.92 -9.50 1.22
CA ARG A 148 -13.46 -10.78 1.69
C ARG A 148 -12.52 -11.92 1.27
N VAL A 149 -11.96 -12.63 2.25
CA VAL A 149 -11.24 -13.89 2.00
C VAL A 149 -12.24 -14.96 1.56
N VAL A 150 -11.83 -15.81 0.63
CA VAL A 150 -12.63 -16.96 0.16
C VAL A 150 -12.15 -18.21 0.87
N ALA A 151 -13.04 -18.89 1.59
CA ALA A 151 -12.80 -20.23 2.08
C ALA A 151 -13.03 -21.22 0.93
N ALA A 152 -12.05 -22.07 0.65
CA ALA A 152 -12.09 -22.97 -0.52
C ALA A 152 -13.19 -24.04 -0.43
N ASP A 153 -13.71 -24.28 0.77
CA ASP A 153 -14.74 -25.27 1.09
C ASP A 153 -16.16 -24.67 1.24
N ASP A 154 -16.31 -23.35 1.08
CA ASP A 154 -17.62 -22.68 1.21
C ASP A 154 -18.43 -22.77 -0.09
N LEU A 155 -19.01 -23.95 -0.33
CA LEU A 155 -19.82 -24.26 -1.51
C LEU A 155 -21.17 -23.54 -1.57
N PHE A 156 -21.61 -22.92 -0.47
CA PHE A 156 -22.88 -22.18 -0.40
C PHE A 156 -22.71 -20.68 -0.64
N ARG A 157 -21.49 -20.22 -0.91
CA ARG A 157 -21.21 -18.82 -1.19
C ARG A 157 -21.77 -18.38 -2.55
N ILE A 158 -22.79 -17.54 -2.52
CA ILE A 158 -23.38 -16.89 -3.71
C ILE A 158 -22.85 -15.44 -3.76
N TRP A 159 -22.39 -15.00 -4.94
CA TRP A 159 -21.87 -13.65 -5.19
C TRP A 159 -22.94 -12.71 -5.73
#